data_AF-A0A3N5RN70-F1
#
_entry.id   AF-A0A3N5RN70-F1
#
_cell.length_a   1.000
_cell.length_b   1.000
_cell.length_c   1.000
_cell.angle_alpha   90.00
_cell.angle_beta   90.00
_cell.angle_gamma   90.00
#
_symmetry.space_group_name_H-M   'P 1'
#
loop_
_entity.id
_entity.type
_entity.pdbx_description
1 polymer ?
#
loop_
_entity_poly.entity_id
_entity_poly.type
_entity_poly.pdbx_seq_one_letter_code
_entity_poly.pdbx_strand_id
1 'polypeptide(L)' 'MNDRHTIGDALDFVTVLHARLVRVARTVTAERGARLIVHPDNGPLSLDVLLALYAWHGAHHVAHITELRARRVW' A
#
# COMPACT_ATOMS: atom_id res chain seq x y z
N MET A 1 14.26 1.11 -25.94
CA MET A 1 12.79 1.04 -25.85
C MET A 1 12.38 2.00 -24.74
N ASN A 2 11.75 3.13 -25.07
CA ASN A 2 11.36 4.15 -24.10
C ASN A 2 9.86 3.98 -23.81
N ASP A 3 9.51 2.95 -23.03
CA ASP A 3 8.12 2.76 -22.59
C ASP A 3 7.80 3.85 -21.56
N ARG A 4 7.19 4.93 -22.04
CA ARG A 4 6.64 5.97 -21.16
C ARG A 4 5.31 5.46 -20.62
N HIS A 5 5.35 4.86 -19.44
CA HIS A 5 4.15 4.60 -18.66
C HIS A 5 3.50 5.92 -18.22
N THR A 6 2.18 5.98 -18.33
CA THR A 6 1.40 7.15 -17.88
C THR A 6 1.04 7.03 -16.40
N ILE A 7 0.54 8.12 -15.82
CA ILE A 7 -0.09 8.06 -14.48
C ILE A 7 -1.30 7.11 -14.50
N GLY A 8 -2.04 7.07 -15.62
CA GLY A 8 -3.17 6.16 -15.81
C GLY A 8 -2.76 4.70 -15.65
N ASP A 9 -1.66 4.29 -16.29
CA ASP A 9 -1.16 2.91 -16.20
C ASP A 9 -0.84 2.50 -14.75
N ALA A 10 -0.28 3.44 -13.97
CA ALA A 10 0.01 3.20 -12.56
C ALA A 10 -1.26 3.11 -11.70
N LEU A 11 -2.27 3.93 -11.99
CA LEU A 11 -3.57 3.89 -11.31
C LEU A 11 -4.30 2.57 -11.60
N ASP A 12 -4.30 2.12 -12.86
CA ASP A 12 -4.90 0.84 -13.26
C ASP A 12 -4.21 -0.34 -12.56
N PHE A 13 -2.87 -0.33 -12.53
CA PHE A 13 -2.08 -1.34 -11.83
C PHE A 13 -2.40 -1.40 -10.34
N VAL A 14 -2.36 -0.25 -9.64
CA VAL A 14 -2.65 -0.19 -8.20
C VAL A 14 -4.09 -0.62 -7.91
N THR A 15 -5.05 -0.29 -8.78
CA THR A 15 -6.45 -0.68 -8.61
C THR A 15 -6.60 -2.21 -8.56
N VAL A 16 -6.03 -2.92 -9.54
CA VAL A 16 -6.10 -4.39 -9.59
C VAL A 16 -5.28 -5.02 -8.47
N LEU A 17 -4.08 -4.48 -8.19
CA LEU A 17 -3.22 -4.96 -7.10
C LEU A 17 -3.93 -4.87 -5.75
N HIS A 18 -4.53 -3.72 -5.43
CA HIS A 18 -5.21 -3.48 -4.17
C HIS A 18 -6.41 -4.41 -4.00
N ALA A 19 -7.22 -4.62 -5.06
CA ALA A 19 -8.34 -5.55 -5.02
C ALA A 19 -7.90 -6.98 -4.67
N ARG A 20 -6.77 -7.44 -5.24
CA ARG A 20 -6.19 -8.75 -4.91
C ARG A 20 -5.65 -8.79 -3.49
N LEU A 21 -4.92 -7.76 -3.05
CA LEU A 21 -4.37 -7.69 -1.69
C LEU A 21 -5.47 -7.72 -0.64
N VAL A 22 -6.56 -6.97 -0.80
CA VAL A 22 -7.71 -6.99 0.10
C VAL A 22 -8.34 -8.38 0.17
N ARG A 23 -8.50 -9.06 -0.97
CA ARG A 23 -9.05 -10.44 -0.99
C ARG A 23 -8.16 -11.39 -0.19
N VAL A 24 -6.84 -11.29 -0.32
CA VAL A 24 -5.90 -12.11 0.45
C VAL A 24 -5.93 -11.73 1.93
N ALA A 25 -5.90 -10.45 2.27
CA ALA A 25 -5.91 -9.95 3.64
C ALA A 25 -7.13 -10.44 4.43
N ARG A 26 -8.31 -10.53 3.79
CA ARG A 26 -9.53 -11.07 4.41
C ARG A 26 -9.45 -12.55 4.80
N THR A 27 -8.46 -13.29 4.29
CA THR A 27 -8.23 -14.71 4.63
C THR A 27 -7.17 -14.91 5.72
N VAL A 28 -6.58 -13.82 6.20
CA VAL A 28 -5.58 -13.84 7.28
C VAL A 28 -6.31 -13.97 8.61
N THR A 29 -6.05 -15.08 9.31
CA THR A 29 -6.52 -15.29 10.69
C THR A 29 -5.57 -14.60 11.66
N ALA A 30 -5.99 -14.42 12.91
CA ALA A 30 -5.14 -13.83 13.96
C ALA A 30 -3.81 -14.59 14.12
N GLU A 31 -3.83 -15.92 14.07
CA GLU A 31 -2.63 -16.76 14.18
C GLU A 31 -1.69 -16.58 12.98
N ARG A 32 -2.24 -16.34 11.78
CA ARG A 32 -1.44 -16.03 10.58
C ARG A 32 -0.90 -14.61 10.62
N GLY A 33 -1.66 -13.67 11.17
CA GLY A 33 -1.27 -12.27 11.36
C GLY A 33 -0.06 -12.10 12.29
N ALA A 34 0.00 -12.91 13.34
CA ALA A 34 1.11 -12.92 14.30
C ALA A 34 2.43 -13.51 13.75
N ARG A 35 2.43 -14.13 12.57
CA ARG A 35 3.66 -14.71 11.97
C ARG A 35 4.65 -13.61 11.63
N LEU A 36 5.93 -13.89 11.88
CA LEU A 36 7.02 -12.97 11.64
C LEU A 36 7.65 -13.16 10.26
N ILE A 37 8.02 -12.05 9.65
CA ILE A 37 8.88 -11.96 8.47
C ILE A 37 10.10 -11.13 8.89
N VAL A 38 11.30 -11.51 8.43
CA VAL A 38 12.52 -10.76 8.73
C VAL A 38 12.77 -9.76 7.61
N HIS A 39 12.56 -8.48 7.88
CA HIS A 39 12.96 -7.40 6.97
C HIS A 39 14.47 -7.18 7.09
N PRO A 40 15.21 -7.01 5.98
CA PRO A 40 16.67 -6.85 6.02
C PRO A 40 17.13 -5.71 6.93
N ASP A 41 16.43 -4.57 6.90
CA ASP A 41 16.81 -3.40 7.72
C ASP A 41 16.05 -3.28 9.06
N ASN A 42 14.78 -3.68 9.11
CA ASN A 42 13.91 -3.43 10.26
C ASN A 42 13.82 -4.65 11.20
N GLY A 43 14.47 -5.76 10.86
CA GLY A 43 14.40 -6.99 11.63
C GLY A 43 13.02 -7.67 11.57
N PRO A 44 12.65 -8.45 12.59
CA PRO A 44 11.38 -9.17 12.62
C PRO A 44 10.17 -8.23 12.70
N LEU A 45 9.23 -8.38 11.76
CA LEU A 45 7.94 -7.70 11.72
C LEU A 45 6.82 -8.73 11.58
N SER A 46 5.69 -8.55 12.27
CA SER A 46 4.53 -9.40 12.06
C SER A 46 3.80 -9.04 10.77
N LEU A 47 3.06 -10.01 10.21
CA LEU A 47 2.20 -9.75 9.06
C LEU A 47 1.15 -8.66 9.37
N ASP A 48 0.63 -8.62 10.59
CA ASP A 48 -0.30 -7.56 11.01
C ASP A 48 0.33 -6.16 10.95
N VAL A 49 1.58 -6.02 11.38
CA VAL A 49 2.31 -4.74 11.29
C VAL A 49 2.48 -4.31 9.84
N LEU A 50 2.82 -5.25 8.95
CA LEU A 50 2.98 -4.97 7.53
C LEU A 50 1.66 -4.57 6.85
N LEU A 51 0.55 -5.24 7.19
CA LEU A 51 -0.78 -4.88 6.69
C LEU A 51 -1.23 -3.51 7.20
N ALA A 52 -1.00 -3.21 8.48
CA ALA A 52 -1.31 -1.90 9.06
C ALA A 52 -0.49 -0.78 8.42
N LEU A 53 0.81 -1.01 8.19
CA LEU A 53 1.69 -0.07 7.49
C LEU A 53 1.18 0.21 6.09
N TYR A 54 0.80 -0.82 5.33
CA TYR A 54 0.26 -0.65 3.97
C TYR A 54 -1.07 0.14 3.97
N ALA A 55 -1.97 -0.15 4.92
CA ALA A 55 -3.23 0.57 5.06
C ALA A 55 -3.03 2.07 5.37
N TRP A 56 -2.10 2.38 6.28
CA TRP A 56 -1.71 3.76 6.59
C TRP A 56 -1.08 4.46 5.38
N HIS A 57 -0.18 3.78 4.67
CA HIS A 57 0.62 4.35 3.58
C HIS A 57 -0.24 4.90 2.43
N GLY A 58 -1.32 4.21 2.05
CA GLY A 58 -2.24 4.70 1.04
C GLY A 58 -2.93 6.01 1.45
N ALA A 59 -3.49 6.04 2.65
CA ALA A 59 -4.15 7.24 3.18
C ALA A 59 -3.16 8.41 3.35
N HIS A 60 -1.94 8.12 3.80
CA HIS A 60 -0.86 9.10 3.94
C HIS A 60 -0.51 9.79 2.61
N HIS A 61 -0.36 9.04 1.52
CA HIS A 61 -0.05 9.63 0.22
C HIS A 61 -1.22 10.36 -0.43
N VAL A 62 -2.45 9.87 -0.25
CA VAL A 62 -3.64 10.61 -0.68
C VAL A 62 -3.70 11.96 0.03
N ALA A 63 -3.43 12.00 1.34
CA ALA A 63 -3.39 13.24 2.10
C ALA A 63 -2.35 14.22 1.56
N HIS A 64 -1.13 13.77 1.22
CA HIS A 64 -0.13 14.63 0.59
C HIS A 64 -0.62 15.28 -0.72
N ILE A 65 -1.30 14.50 -1.58
CA ILE A 65 -1.82 15.00 -2.86
C ILE A 65 -2.95 16.00 -2.64
N THR A 66 -3.92 15.68 -1.77
CA THR A 66 -5.07 16.55 -1.52
C THR A 66 -4.68 17.84 -0.83
N GLU A 67 -3.73 17.77 0.11
CA GLU A 67 -3.17 18.95 0.79
C GLU A 67 -2.43 19.87 -0.18
N LEU A 68 -1.60 19.31 -1.07
CA LEU A 68 -0.91 20.09 -2.08
C LEU A 68 -1.91 20.78 -3.01
N ARG A 69 -2.91 20.03 -3.49
CA ARG A 69 -3.97 20.56 -4.36
C ARG A 69 -4.70 21.73 -3.70
N ALA A 70 -5.10 21.58 -2.44
CA ALA A 70 -5.79 22.62 -1.68
C ALA A 70 -4.93 23.90 -1.54
N ARG A 71 -3.63 23.77 -1.24
CA ARG A 71 -2.71 24.91 -1.12
C ARG A 71 -2.44 25.64 -2.44
N ARG A 72 -2.51 24.91 -3.56
CA ARG A 72 -2.30 25.47 -4.90
C ARG A 72 -3.58 26.01 -5.55
N VAL A 73 -4.73 25.85 -4.89
CA VAL A 73 -6.05 26.27 -5.38
C VAL A 73 -6.36 25.65 -6.75
N TRP A 74 -6.04 24.36 -6.89
CA TRP A 74 -6.33 23.55 -8.08
C TRP A 74 -7.65 22.79 -7.95
#